data_AF-A0A1S8AZU4-F1
#
_entry.id   AF-A0A1S8AZU4-F1
#
_cell.length_a   1.000
_cell.length_b   1.000
_cell.length_c   1.000
_cell.angle_alpha   90.00
_cell.angle_beta   90.00
_cell.angle_gamma   90.00
#
_symmetry.space_group_name_H-M   'P 1'
#
loop_
_entity.id
_entity.type
_entity.pdbx_description
1 polymer ?
#
loop_
_entity_poly.entity_id
_entity_poly.type
_entity_poly.pdbx_seq_one_letter_code
_entity_poly.pdbx_strand_id
1 'polypeptide(L)'
;MAEFDPEQFEDKYANYFPELQQAYKNAFNRMNDSYDSELVHAIDQQVLNESEPFYEGDGEFRVELPDDPYGRLDGVLVEQERFEQLLEKHVAEIETELRRVFEFE
;
A
#
# COMPACT_ATOMS: atom_id res chain seq x y z
N MET A 1 18.82 -13.55 -1.28
CA MET A 1 17.44 -13.06 -1.41
C MET A 1 16.63 -14.26 -1.85
N ALA A 2 15.46 -14.49 -1.25
CA ALA A 2 14.58 -15.56 -1.71
C ALA A 2 14.14 -15.21 -3.13
N GLU A 3 14.25 -16.14 -4.07
CA GLU A 3 13.63 -15.99 -5.38
C GLU A 3 12.13 -15.83 -5.14
N PHE A 4 11.53 -14.76 -5.68
CA PHE A 4 10.09 -14.54 -5.54
C PHE A 4 9.35 -15.71 -6.18
N ASP A 5 8.41 -16.30 -5.42
CA ASP A 5 7.61 -17.43 -5.84
C ASP A 5 6.13 -17.04 -5.77
N PRO A 6 5.44 -16.94 -6.92
CA PRO A 6 4.01 -16.62 -6.98
C PRO A 6 3.15 -17.55 -6.13
N GLU A 7 3.48 -18.84 -6.03
CA GLU A 7 2.71 -19.81 -5.23
C GLU A 7 2.86 -19.52 -3.73
N GLN A 8 4.04 -19.09 -3.28
CA GLN A 8 4.27 -18.68 -1.89
C GLN A 8 3.58 -17.37 -1.55
N PHE A 9 3.22 -16.54 -2.54
CA PHE A 9 2.47 -15.31 -2.33
C PHE A 9 1.01 -15.56 -1.95
N GLU A 10 0.46 -16.76 -2.21
CA GLU A 10 -0.86 -17.15 -1.66
C GLU A 10 -0.86 -17.14 -0.13
N ASP A 11 0.27 -17.52 0.48
CA ASP A 11 0.51 -17.48 1.92
C ASP A 11 1.54 -16.37 2.28
N LYS A 12 1.39 -15.20 1.64
CA LYS A 12 2.31 -14.04 1.71
C LYS A 12 2.67 -13.60 3.13
N TYR A 13 1.76 -13.72 4.09
CA TYR A 13 2.04 -13.34 5.48
C TYR A 13 2.92 -14.36 6.21
N ALA A 14 2.96 -15.61 5.75
CA ALA A 14 3.89 -16.62 6.26
C ALA A 14 5.26 -16.51 5.58
N ASN A 15 5.28 -16.23 4.27
CA ASN A 15 6.50 -16.33 3.46
C ASN A 15 7.22 -14.99 3.23
N TYR A 16 6.48 -13.88 3.17
CA TYR A 16 6.97 -12.57 2.71
C TYR A 16 6.59 -11.39 3.61
N PHE A 17 6.24 -11.64 4.87
CA PHE A 17 5.84 -10.57 5.79
C PHE A 17 6.89 -9.46 5.94
N PRO A 18 8.21 -9.74 6.10
CA PRO A 18 9.22 -8.69 6.15
C PRO A 18 9.25 -7.81 4.91
N GLU A 19 9.12 -8.39 3.72
CA GLU A 19 9.11 -7.72 2.43
C GLU A 19 7.87 -6.83 2.28
N LEU A 20 6.69 -7.34 2.64
CA LEU A 20 5.45 -6.54 2.66
C LEU A 20 5.57 -5.35 3.62
N GLN A 21 6.08 -5.57 4.83
CA GLN A 21 6.31 -4.49 5.80
C GLN A 21 7.27 -3.44 5.25
N GLN A 22 8.31 -3.87 4.54
CA GLN A 22 9.28 -2.97 3.92
C GLN A 22 8.64 -2.14 2.80
N ALA A 23 7.87 -2.75 1.91
CA ALA A 23 7.21 -2.06 0.81
C ALA A 23 6.23 -0.98 1.32
N TYR A 24 5.34 -1.34 2.25
CA TYR A 24 4.40 -0.39 2.85
C TYR A 24 5.11 0.75 3.59
N LYS A 25 6.16 0.43 4.36
CA LYS A 25 6.96 1.44 5.06
C LYS A 25 7.65 2.40 4.09
N ASN A 26 8.20 1.91 2.99
CA ASN A 26 8.86 2.76 2.01
C ASN A 26 7.85 3.69 1.31
N ALA A 27 6.68 3.15 0.93
CA ALA A 27 5.61 3.93 0.32
C ALA A 27 5.12 5.03 1.27
N PHE A 28 4.85 4.67 2.53
CA PHE A 28 4.49 5.62 3.58
C PHE A 28 5.53 6.76 3.70
N ASN A 29 6.83 6.44 3.78
CA ASN A 29 7.87 7.46 3.92
C ASN A 29 7.88 8.43 2.73
N ARG A 30 7.79 7.91 1.50
CA ARG A 30 7.77 8.73 0.28
C ARG A 30 6.54 9.64 0.22
N MET A 31 5.38 9.09 0.57
CA MET A 31 4.13 9.84 0.62
C MET A 31 4.18 10.92 1.70
N ASN A 32 4.71 10.59 2.88
CA ASN A 32 4.83 11.50 4.00
C ASN A 32 5.83 12.64 3.74
N ASP A 33 6.89 12.41 2.96
CA ASP A 33 7.84 13.44 2.54
C ASP A 33 7.27 14.38 1.47
N SER A 34 6.30 13.91 0.67
CA SER A 34 5.78 14.61 -0.51
C SER A 34 4.44 15.31 -0.29
N TYR A 35 3.65 14.86 0.67
CA TYR A 35 2.26 15.29 0.89
C TYR A 35 2.00 15.67 2.34
N ASP A 36 0.76 16.07 2.63
CA ASP A 36 0.31 16.42 3.97
C ASP A 36 0.43 15.22 4.91
N SER A 37 1.32 15.32 5.89
CA SER A 37 1.65 14.20 6.78
C SER A 37 0.47 13.74 7.63
N GLU A 38 -0.40 14.65 8.08
CA GLU A 38 -1.59 14.30 8.87
C GLU A 38 -2.54 13.42 8.06
N LEU A 39 -2.80 13.82 6.80
CA LEU A 39 -3.65 13.03 5.91
C LEU A 39 -2.99 11.71 5.48
N VAL A 40 -1.68 11.70 5.22
CA VAL A 40 -0.94 10.46 4.88
C VAL A 40 -0.99 9.47 6.04
N HIS A 41 -0.77 9.92 7.27
CA HIS A 41 -0.89 9.09 8.46
C HIS A 41 -2.31 8.55 8.67
N ALA A 42 -3.34 9.37 8.46
CA ALA A 42 -4.72 8.92 8.61
C ALA A 42 -5.08 7.85 7.57
N ILE A 43 -4.68 8.03 6.30
CA ILE A 43 -4.86 7.04 5.24
C ILE A 43 -4.14 5.73 5.60
N ASP A 44 -2.88 5.80 6.02
CA ASP A 44 -2.08 4.62 6.41
C ASP A 44 -2.74 3.82 7.54
N GLN A 45 -3.18 4.51 8.60
CA GLN A 45 -3.66 3.88 9.81
C GLN A 45 -5.11 3.42 9.76
N GLN A 46 -5.96 4.08 8.98
CA GLN A 46 -7.42 3.86 9.01
C GLN A 46 -7.96 3.18 7.75
N VAL A 47 -7.20 3.24 6.65
CA VAL A 47 -7.60 2.67 5.36
C VAL A 47 -6.67 1.54 4.95
N LEU A 48 -5.37 1.83 4.87
CA LEU A 48 -4.38 0.88 4.33
C LEU A 48 -4.07 -0.26 5.31
N ASN A 49 -4.35 -0.09 6.60
CA ASN A 49 -4.27 -1.17 7.60
C ASN A 49 -5.20 -2.37 7.32
N GLU A 50 -6.26 -2.16 6.53
CA GLU A 50 -7.21 -3.17 6.07
C GLU A 50 -7.06 -3.47 4.57
N SER A 51 -6.05 -2.88 3.92
CA SER A 51 -5.75 -3.19 2.53
C SER A 51 -5.06 -4.55 2.39
N GLU A 52 -5.21 -5.16 1.21
CA GLU A 52 -4.58 -6.45 0.92
C GLU A 52 -3.84 -6.42 -0.43
N PRO A 53 -2.53 -6.75 -0.46
CA PRO A 53 -1.80 -6.85 -1.71
C PRO A 53 -2.02 -8.21 -2.38
N PHE A 54 -2.15 -8.20 -3.70
CA PHE A 54 -2.26 -9.35 -4.58
C PHE A 54 -1.19 -9.28 -5.66
N TYR A 55 -0.66 -10.45 -6.03
CA TYR A 55 0.20 -10.58 -7.20
C TYR A 55 -0.67 -10.99 -8.39
N GLU A 56 -0.63 -10.21 -9.47
CA GLU A 56 -1.47 -10.45 -10.66
C GLU A 56 -0.74 -11.21 -11.78
N GLY A 57 0.55 -11.51 -11.58
CA GLY A 57 1.40 -12.07 -12.62
C GLY A 57 2.27 -11.02 -13.28
N ASP A 58 3.26 -11.48 -14.06
CA ASP A 58 4.15 -10.62 -14.86
C ASP A 58 4.87 -9.50 -14.07
N GLY A 59 5.10 -9.69 -12.77
CA GLY A 59 5.71 -8.68 -11.90
C GLY A 59 4.76 -7.57 -11.46
N GLU A 60 3.46 -7.67 -11.72
CA GLU A 60 2.46 -6.68 -11.33
C GLU A 60 1.78 -7.04 -10.00
N PHE A 61 1.50 -6.00 -9.21
CA PHE A 61 0.81 -6.10 -7.93
C PHE A 61 -0.39 -5.17 -7.91
N ARG A 62 -1.46 -5.61 -7.26
CA ARG A 62 -2.66 -4.82 -7.01
C ARG A 62 -2.94 -4.76 -5.52
N VAL A 63 -3.26 -3.59 -4.99
CA VAL A 63 -3.71 -3.46 -3.60
C VAL A 63 -5.23 -3.30 -3.57
N GLU A 64 -5.92 -4.25 -2.95
CA GLU A 64 -7.34 -4.12 -2.67
C GLU A 64 -7.57 -3.24 -1.45
N LEU A 65 -8.53 -2.34 -1.60
CA LEU A 65 -8.97 -1.41 -0.57
C LEU A 65 -10.26 -1.91 0.06
N PRO A 66 -10.58 -1.43 1.27
CA PRO A 66 -11.90 -1.63 1.85
C PRO A 66 -13.03 -1.01 1.01
N ASP A 67 -14.27 -1.48 1.20
CA ASP A 67 -15.45 -1.05 0.43
C ASP A 67 -15.80 0.45 0.55
N ASP A 68 -15.53 1.08 1.69
CA ASP A 68 -15.76 2.52 1.93
C ASP A 68 -14.52 3.19 2.55
N PRO A 69 -13.47 3.46 1.74
CA PRO A 69 -12.22 4.02 2.26
C PRO A 69 -12.40 5.41 2.89
N TYR A 70 -13.25 6.25 2.30
CA TYR A 70 -13.45 7.62 2.80
C TYR A 70 -14.27 7.64 4.09
N GLY A 71 -15.29 6.77 4.22
CA GLY A 71 -16.07 6.65 5.46
C GLY A 71 -15.28 6.09 6.64
N ARG A 72 -14.09 5.52 6.42
CA ARG A 72 -13.15 5.11 7.47
C ARG A 72 -12.41 6.29 8.10
N LEU A 73 -12.34 7.42 7.40
CA LEU A 73 -11.54 8.55 7.82
C LEU A 73 -12.17 9.24 9.04
N ASP A 74 -11.46 9.21 10.16
CA ASP A 74 -11.82 9.86 11.42
C ASP A 74 -10.72 10.82 11.87
N GLY A 75 -11.13 11.96 12.42
CA GLY A 75 -10.22 12.96 12.98
C GLY A 75 -9.55 13.91 11.97
N VAL A 76 -9.63 13.65 10.66
CA VAL A 76 -9.09 14.53 9.60
C VAL A 76 -10.20 15.09 8.72
N LEU A 77 -10.27 16.42 8.58
CA LEU A 77 -11.22 17.10 7.70
C LEU A 77 -10.57 17.37 6.33
N VAL A 78 -10.98 16.60 5.33
CA VAL A 78 -10.52 16.76 3.94
C VAL A 78 -11.71 16.55 3.00
N GLU A 79 -11.68 17.21 1.84
CA GLU A 79 -12.65 16.94 0.79
C GLU A 79 -12.42 15.55 0.18
N GLN A 80 -13.51 14.81 -0.09
CA GLN A 80 -13.45 13.45 -0.61
C GLN A 80 -12.57 13.33 -1.86
N GLU A 81 -12.67 14.27 -2.81
CA GLU A 81 -11.86 14.27 -4.02
C GLU A 81 -10.35 14.33 -3.71
N ARG A 82 -9.94 15.17 -2.75
CA ARG A 82 -8.53 15.27 -2.36
C ARG A 82 -8.05 14.01 -1.64
N PHE A 83 -8.91 13.39 -0.83
CA PHE A 83 -8.61 12.12 -0.19
C PHE A 83 -8.42 11.01 -1.24
N GLU A 84 -9.37 10.87 -2.17
CA GLU A 84 -9.33 9.84 -3.23
C GLU A 84 -8.07 9.97 -4.09
N GLN A 85 -7.74 11.19 -4.53
CA GLN A 85 -6.52 11.44 -5.29
C GLN A 85 -5.24 11.09 -4.51
N LEU A 86 -5.21 11.32 -3.19
CA LEU A 86 -4.04 10.97 -2.39
C LEU A 86 -3.97 9.47 -2.12
N LEU A 87 -5.10 8.83 -1.85
CA LEU A 87 -5.21 7.39 -1.66
C LEU A 87 -4.77 6.63 -2.91
N GLU A 88 -5.24 7.04 -4.10
CA GLU A 88 -4.83 6.45 -5.38
C GLU A 88 -3.31 6.51 -5.56
N LYS A 89 -2.71 7.66 -5.26
CA LYS A 89 -1.24 7.82 -5.31
C LYS A 89 -0.52 6.97 -4.27
N HIS A 90 -1.07 6.86 -3.06
CA HIS A 90 -0.48 6.05 -2.00
C HIS A 90 -0.49 4.57 -2.38
N VAL A 91 -1.61 4.08 -2.92
CA VAL A 91 -1.76 2.72 -3.45
C VAL A 91 -0.77 2.46 -4.59
N ALA A 92 -0.69 3.37 -5.57
CA ALA A 92 0.25 3.23 -6.68
C ALA A 92 1.72 3.21 -6.20
N GLU A 93 2.07 3.96 -5.15
CA GLU A 93 3.40 3.91 -4.56
C GLU A 93 3.63 2.57 -3.83
N ILE A 94 2.63 2.02 -3.14
CA ILE A 94 2.74 0.67 -2.53
C ILE A 94 2.98 -0.39 -3.61
N GLU A 95 2.21 -0.38 -4.69
CA GLU A 95 2.38 -1.33 -5.82
C GLU A 95 3.76 -1.20 -6.45
N THR A 96 4.28 0.01 -6.55
CA THR A 96 5.64 0.29 -7.04
C THR A 96 6.72 -0.20 -6.06
N GLU A 97 6.54 0.01 -4.76
CA GLU A 97 7.47 -0.48 -3.75
C GLU A 97 7.44 -2.00 -3.61
N LEU A 98 6.29 -2.66 -3.80
CA LEU A 98 6.20 -4.12 -3.90
C LEU A 98 7.05 -4.63 -5.05
N ARG A 99 6.94 -4.03 -6.25
CA ARG A 99 7.78 -4.36 -7.40
C ARG A 99 9.27 -4.21 -7.10
N ARG A 100 9.67 -3.11 -6.49
CA ARG A 100 11.08 -2.86 -6.12
C ARG A 100 11.60 -3.84 -5.07
N VAL A 101 10.83 -4.11 -4.03
CA VAL A 101 11.24 -5.03 -2.95
C VAL A 101 11.40 -6.46 -3.47
N PHE A 102 10.55 -6.87 -4.41
CA PHE A 102 10.63 -8.17 -5.08
C PHE A 102 11.47 -8.18 -6.37
N GLU A 103 12.24 -7.12 -6.63
CA GLU A 103 13.21 -7.02 -7.73
C GLU A 103 12.61 -7.11 -9.15
N PHE A 104 11.37 -6.64 -9.33
CA PHE A 104 10.70 -6.49 -10.63
C PHE A 104 10.93 -5.13 -11.32
N GLU A 105 11.52 -4.15 -10.62
CA GLU A 105 11.89 -2.80 -11.12
C GLU A 105 13.33 -2.42 -10.75
#